data_AF-A0A8C9FM20-F1
#
_entry.id   AF-A0A8C9FM20-F1
#
_cell.length_a   1.000
_cell.length_b   1.000
_cell.length_c   1.000
_cell.angle_alpha   90.00
_cell.angle_beta   90.00
_cell.angle_gamma   90.00
#
_symmetry.space_group_name_H-M   'P 1'
#
loop_
_entity.id
_entity.type
_entity.pdbx_description
1 polymer ?
#
loop_
_entity_poly.entity_id
_entity_poly.type
_entity_poly.pdbx_seq_one_letter_code
_entity_poly.pdbx_strand_id
1 'polypeptide(L)' 'LDGDIFVRKLFLYNFKNLRWAKGRRETYLCYVVKRRDSATSCSLDFGYLRNKPLYEVDDLRDAFKTLGL' A
#
# COMPACT_ATOMS: atom_id res chain seq x y z
N LEU A 1 -2.18 19.41 7.93
CA LEU A 1 -3.60 19.49 7.53
C LEU A 1 -3.79 19.07 6.06
N ASP A 2 -2.94 19.52 5.12
CA ASP A 2 -3.05 19.12 3.70
C ASP A 2 -2.72 17.64 3.41
N GLY A 3 -1.80 17.04 4.16
CA GLY A 3 -1.43 15.62 4.04
C GLY A 3 -2.58 14.66 4.35
N ASP A 4 -3.35 14.92 5.42
CA ASP A 4 -4.50 14.09 5.80
C ASP A 4 -5.63 14.13 4.77
N ILE A 5 -5.88 15.32 4.18
CA ILE A 5 -6.88 15.49 3.13
C ILE A 5 -6.47 14.69 1.88
N PHE A 6 -5.18 14.70 1.53
CA PHE A 6 -4.65 13.94 0.41
C PHE A 6 -4.80 12.42 0.64
N VAL A 7 -4.45 11.93 1.83
CA VAL A 7 -4.60 10.51 2.20
C VAL A 7 -6.07 10.08 2.15
N ARG A 8 -6.99 10.91 2.65
CA ARG A 8 -8.43 10.62 2.61
C ARG A 8 -8.97 10.53 1.18
N LYS A 9 -8.58 11.45 0.31
CA LYS A 9 -8.97 11.41 -1.12
C LYS A 9 -8.41 10.18 -1.83
N LEU A 10 -7.15 9.83 -1.54
CA LEU A 10 -6.49 8.64 -2.08
C LEU A 10 -7.21 7.36 -1.64
N PHE A 11 -7.59 7.27 -0.36
CA PHE A 11 -8.35 6.15 0.17
C PHE A 11 -9.70 6.01 -0.53
N LEU A 12 -10.48 7.10 -0.60
CA LEU A 12 -11.79 7.09 -1.25
C LEU A 12 -11.69 6.75 -2.75
N TYR A 13 -10.64 7.20 -3.44
CA TYR A 13 -10.42 6.87 -4.84
C TYR A 13 -10.15 5.38 -5.06
N ASN A 14 -9.24 4.78 -4.28
CA ASN A 14 -8.79 3.40 -4.46
C ASN A 14 -9.79 2.37 -3.92
N PHE A 15 -10.43 2.64 -2.78
CA PHE A 15 -11.33 1.70 -2.10
C PHE A 15 -12.81 1.87 -2.46
N LYS A 16 -13.17 2.80 -3.34
CA LYS A 16 -14.56 2.89 -3.84
C LYS A 16 -14.91 1.65 -4.67
N ASN A 17 -15.92 0.91 -4.22
CA ASN A 17 -16.45 -0.29 -4.88
C ASN A 17 -17.17 0.06 -6.18
N LEU A 18 -16.45 -0.02 -7.29
CA LEU A 18 -16.98 0.17 -8.64
C LEU A 18 -16.99 -1.19 -9.36
N ARG A 19 -18.04 -1.45 -10.15
CA ARG A 19 -18.11 -2.65 -10.99
C ARG A 19 -16.99 -2.71 -12.03
N TRP A 20 -16.56 -1.55 -12.53
CA TRP A 20 -15.37 -1.37 -13.37
C TRP A 20 -14.58 -0.16 -12.89
N ALA A 21 -13.28 -0.33 -12.66
CA ALA A 21 -12.42 0.67 -12.02
C ALA A 21 -11.17 0.96 -12.87
N LYS A 22 -11.37 1.63 -14.02
CA LYS A 22 -10.27 1.98 -14.95
C LYS A 22 -9.31 3.00 -14.32
N GLY A 23 -8.02 2.83 -14.55
CA GLY A 23 -6.96 3.79 -14.17
C GLY A 23 -6.32 3.56 -12.79
N ARG A 24 -6.85 2.64 -11.97
CA ARG A 24 -6.28 2.27 -10.67
C ARG A 24 -5.13 1.27 -10.84
N ARG A 25 -3.93 1.78 -11.10
CA ARG A 25 -2.69 0.99 -11.29
C ARG A 25 -1.98 0.66 -9.98
N GLU A 26 -2.23 1.45 -8.95
CA GLU A 26 -1.71 1.22 -7.61
C GLU A 26 -2.67 0.31 -6.83
N THR A 27 -2.12 -0.70 -6.17
CA THR A 27 -2.82 -1.62 -5.29
C THR A 27 -2.41 -1.32 -3.87
N TYR A 28 -3.40 -1.02 -3.03
CA TYR A 28 -3.23 -0.77 -1.61
C TYR A 28 -3.84 -1.95 -0.82
N LEU A 29 -3.12 -2.44 0.17
CA LEU A 29 -3.58 -3.48 1.08
C LEU A 29 -3.47 -2.99 2.52
N CYS A 30 -4.60 -2.67 3.15
CA CYS A 30 -4.64 -2.33 4.57
C CYS A 30 -4.70 -3.60 5.42
N TYR A 31 -3.99 -3.64 6.53
CA TYR A 31 -3.96 -4.79 7.43
C TYR A 31 -4.07 -4.38 8.90
N VAL A 32 -4.54 -5.32 9.72
CA VAL A 32 -4.55 -5.24 11.18
C VAL A 32 -4.02 -6.55 11.71
N VAL A 33 -2.99 -6.49 12.56
CA VAL A 33 -2.39 -7.66 13.21
C VAL A 33 -3.11 -7.92 14.52
N LYS A 34 -3.56 -9.16 14.71
CA LYS A 34 -4.24 -9.63 15.91
C LYS A 34 -3.62 -10.94 16.41
N ARG A 35 -3.79 -11.24 17.69
CA ARG A 35 -3.37 -12.55 18.23
C ARG A 35 -4.36 -13.62 17.78
N ARG A 36 -3.85 -14.80 17.43
CA ARG A 36 -4.66 -15.91 16.88
C ARG A 36 -5.57 -16.56 17.93
N ASP A 37 -5.16 -16.54 19.18
CA ASP A 37 -5.72 -17.30 20.30
C ASP A 37 -6.74 -16.52 21.15
N SER A 38 -7.01 -15.26 20.82
CA SER A 38 -7.97 -14.45 21.58
C SER A 38 -9.02 -13.85 20.65
N ALA A 39 -10.25 -14.36 20.76
CA ALA A 39 -11.43 -13.85 20.05
C ALA A 39 -11.75 -12.39 20.38
N THR A 40 -11.16 -11.86 21.46
CA THR A 40 -11.27 -10.48 21.94
C THR A 40 -9.94 -9.71 21.85
N SER A 41 -8.94 -10.20 21.10
CA SER A 41 -7.61 -9.60 21.12
C SER A 41 -7.61 -8.15 20.62
N CYS A 42 -7.00 -7.26 21.40
CA CYS A 42 -6.63 -5.92 20.95
C CYS A 42 -5.73 -6.00 19.71
N SER A 43 -5.87 -5.05 18.79
CA SER A 43 -4.98 -4.91 17.63
C SER A 43 -3.55 -4.67 18.12
N LEU A 44 -2.60 -5.49 17.66
CA LEU A 44 -1.18 -5.34 17.99
C LEU A 44 -0.50 -4.29 17.11
N ASP A 45 -0.90 -4.25 15.84
CA ASP A 45 -0.36 -3.33 14.84
C ASP A 45 -1.38 -3.12 13.71
N PHE A 46 -1.24 -2.04 12.96
CA PHE A 46 -2.04 -1.74 11.79
C PHE A 46 -1.23 -0.93 10.79
N GLY A 47 -1.55 -1.09 9.51
CA GLY A 47 -0.85 -0.36 8.46
C GLY A 47 -1.41 -0.64 7.08
N TYR A 48 -0.63 -0.27 6.08
CA TYR A 48 -0.95 -0.56 4.69
C TYR A 48 0.32 -0.83 3.88
N LEU A 49 0.16 -1.66 2.86
CA LEU A 49 1.16 -1.91 1.82
C LEU A 49 0.69 -1.28 0.51
N ARG A 50 1.65 -0.89 -0.33
CA ARG A 50 1.43 -0.37 -1.68
C ARG A 50 2.41 -1.04 -2.62
N ASN A 51 1.96 -1.44 -3.81
CA ASN A 51 2.88 -1.93 -4.83
C ASN A 51 3.81 -0.81 -5.33
N LYS A 52 5.05 -1.17 -5.62
CA LYS A 52 5.96 -0.30 -6.36
C LYS A 52 5.74 -0.44 -7.86
N PRO A 53 5.82 0.65 -8.63
CA PRO A 53 5.80 0.57 -10.07
C PRO A 53 7.07 -0.11 -10.58
N LEU A 54 6.98 -0.77 -11.74
CA LEU A 54 8.09 -1.55 -12.31
C LEU A 54 9.34 -0.71 -12.58
N TYR A 55 9.18 0.55 -12.98
CA TYR A 55 10.32 1.44 -13.24
C TYR A 55 11.15 1.75 -11.98
N GLU A 56 10.53 1.79 -10.79
CA GLU A 56 11.28 1.93 -9.53
C GLU A 56 12.09 0.66 -9.18
N VAL A 57 11.71 -0.49 -9.73
CA VAL A 57 12.43 -1.76 -9.56
C VAL A 57 13.59 -1.85 -10.57
N ASP A 58 13.38 -1.34 -11.79
CA ASP A 58 14.45 -1.18 -12.78
C ASP A 58 15.52 -0.20 -12.26
N ASP A 59 15.15 0.90 -11.60
CA ASP A 59 16.09 1.79 -10.91
C ASP A 59 16.89 1.06 -9.82
N LEU A 60 16.28 0.13 -9.08
CA LEU A 60 16.98 -0.68 -8.08
C LEU A 60 17.93 -1.68 -8.74
N ARG A 61 17.48 -2.39 -9.79
CA ARG A 61 18.33 -3.31 -10.56
C ARG A 61 19.50 -2.58 -11.22
N ASP A 62 19.27 -1.39 -11.73
CA ASP A 62 20.29 -0.55 -12.33
C ASP A 62 21.18 0.12 -11.27
N ALA A 63 20.66 0.42 -10.08
CA ALA A 63 21.47 0.81 -8.93
C ALA A 63 22.40 -0.33 -8.49
N PHE A 64 21.92 -1.58 -8.44
CA PHE A 64 22.77 -2.74 -8.14
C PHE A 64 23.86 -2.94 -9.19
N LYS A 65 23.54 -2.82 -10.49
CA LYS A 65 24.54 -2.81 -11.57
C LYS A 65 25.54 -1.66 -11.45
N THR A 66 25.07 -0.46 -11.09
CA THR A 66 25.92 0.73 -10.91
C THR A 66 26.87 0.57 -9.72
N LEU A 67 26.44 -0.16 -8.70
CA LEU A 67 27.26 -0.51 -7.53
C LEU A 67 28.17 -1.74 -7.76
N GLY A 68 28.13 -2.35 -8.95
CA GLY A 68 29.01 -3.46 -9.33
C GLY A 68 28.75 -4.77 -8.57
N LEU A 69 27.53 -4.97 -8.08
CA LEU A 69 27.08 -6.20 -7.42
C LEU A 69 26.45 -7.19 -8.40
#